data_AF-A0A1V5Y9I6-F1
#
_entry.id   AF-A0A1V5Y9I6-F1
#
_cell.length_a   1.000
_cell.length_b   1.000
_cell.length_c   1.000
_cell.angle_alpha   90.00
_cell.angle_beta   90.00
_cell.angle_gamma   90.00
#
_symmetry.space_group_name_H-M   'P 1'
#
loop_
_entity.id
_entity.type
_entity.pdbx_description
1 polymer ?
#
loop_
_entity_poly.entity_id
_entity_poly.type
_entity_poly.pdbx_seq_one_letter_code
_entity_poly.pdbx_strand_id
1 'polypeptide(L)'
;MGILKPLADAIYSNLIREDRYMLLVRGLVSTLEITLFALLVGLIIGLFTATVRIFKIKGVEKAAALYVNVIRGTPAVVQLIIIYYAILGSVNLDKLLVASIAFGINSGAYVSELIRAGVGAVDKGQMEAARSLGLSSAQSMRYVVLPQAVKNILPALVNEAIMLLKETAIAGYIALDDLTRAGNIIRSRTYDAYTPFLLVAVVYLYSTTVLSILAEKLERRLGRSD
;
A
#
# COMPACT_ATOMS: atom_id res chain seq x y z
N MET A 1 -26.61 10.75 -36.00
CA MET A 1 -26.58 9.44 -35.31
C MET A 1 -25.52 9.55 -34.21
N GLY A 2 -25.97 9.84 -32.98
CA GLY A 2 -25.12 10.41 -31.93
C GLY A 2 -24.15 9.41 -31.29
N ILE A 3 -23.21 9.97 -30.52
CA ILE A 3 -22.16 9.31 -29.73
C ILE A 3 -22.69 8.12 -28.88
N LEU A 4 -23.98 8.09 -28.60
CA LEU A 4 -24.65 7.09 -27.78
C LEU A 4 -24.58 5.66 -28.34
N LYS A 5 -24.69 5.46 -29.66
CA LYS A 5 -24.69 4.09 -30.23
C LYS A 5 -23.30 3.43 -30.16
N PRO A 6 -22.21 4.11 -30.61
CA PRO A 6 -20.85 3.60 -30.42
C PRO A 6 -20.50 3.32 -28.95
N LEU A 7 -20.99 4.17 -28.04
CA LEU A 7 -20.77 3.99 -26.60
C LEU A 7 -21.51 2.76 -26.05
N ALA A 8 -22.76 2.56 -26.44
CA ALA A 8 -23.54 1.39 -26.03
C ALA A 8 -22.93 0.08 -26.55
N ASP A 9 -22.46 0.08 -27.81
CA ASP A 9 -21.80 -1.07 -28.42
C ASP A 9 -20.47 -1.38 -27.71
N ALA A 10 -19.70 -0.35 -27.34
CA ALA A 10 -18.47 -0.49 -26.57
C ALA A 10 -18.74 -1.07 -25.16
N ILE A 11 -19.76 -0.57 -24.45
CA ILE A 11 -20.15 -1.10 -23.14
C ILE A 11 -20.58 -2.57 -23.26
N TYR A 12 -21.45 -2.89 -24.20
CA TYR A 12 -21.94 -4.25 -24.38
C TYR A 12 -20.80 -5.22 -24.70
N SER A 13 -19.90 -4.83 -25.62
CA SER A 13 -18.76 -5.66 -26.00
C SER A 13 -17.76 -5.84 -24.85
N ASN A 14 -17.41 -4.77 -24.13
CA ASN A 14 -16.34 -4.83 -23.14
C ASN A 14 -16.78 -5.35 -21.76
N LEU A 15 -18.06 -5.19 -21.39
CA LEU A 15 -18.56 -5.57 -20.07
C LEU A 15 -19.54 -6.76 -20.10
N ILE A 16 -20.53 -6.72 -20.99
CA ILE A 16 -21.69 -7.61 -20.88
C ILE A 16 -21.45 -8.93 -21.63
N ARG A 17 -20.90 -8.84 -22.84
CA ARG A 17 -20.62 -10.02 -23.66
C ARG A 17 -19.65 -10.95 -22.92
N GLU A 18 -20.01 -12.23 -22.82
CA GLU A 18 -19.22 -13.27 -22.12
C GLU A 18 -18.96 -12.96 -20.64
N ASP A 19 -19.83 -12.18 -19.99
CA ASP A 19 -19.73 -11.82 -18.57
C ASP A 19 -18.37 -11.20 -18.20
N ARG A 20 -17.77 -10.42 -19.12
CA ARG A 20 -16.44 -9.81 -18.96
C ARG A 20 -16.35 -8.89 -17.74
N TYR A 21 -17.45 -8.31 -17.27
CA TYR A 21 -17.52 -7.59 -16.00
C TYR A 21 -17.02 -8.44 -14.81
N MET A 22 -17.21 -9.76 -14.85
CA MET A 22 -16.72 -10.67 -13.82
C MET A 22 -15.19 -10.74 -13.77
N LEU A 23 -14.50 -10.50 -14.89
CA LEU A 23 -13.04 -10.37 -14.90
C LEU A 23 -12.59 -9.14 -14.10
N LEU A 24 -13.29 -8.02 -14.25
CA LEU A 24 -13.00 -6.80 -13.46
C LEU A 24 -13.31 -7.01 -11.98
N VAL A 25 -14.42 -7.68 -11.65
CA VAL A 25 -14.77 -8.00 -10.25
C VAL A 25 -13.70 -8.90 -9.62
N ARG A 26 -13.31 -9.99 -10.28
CA ARG A 26 -12.26 -10.90 -9.79
C ARG A 26 -10.92 -10.18 -9.68
N GLY A 27 -10.54 -9.38 -10.68
CA GLY A 27 -9.32 -8.58 -10.64
C GLY A 27 -9.32 -7.59 -9.48
N LEU A 28 -10.45 -6.93 -9.20
CA LEU A 28 -10.61 -6.07 -8.03
C LEU A 28 -10.46 -6.83 -6.72
N VAL A 29 -11.06 -8.02 -6.59
CA VAL A 29 -10.90 -8.87 -5.40
C VAL A 29 -9.43 -9.22 -5.18
N SER A 30 -8.74 -9.73 -6.21
CA SER A 30 -7.29 -10.02 -6.14
C SER A 30 -6.49 -8.79 -5.73
N THR A 31 -6.78 -7.61 -6.31
CA THR A 31 -6.14 -6.34 -5.96
C THR A 31 -6.34 -6.00 -4.47
N LEU A 32 -7.56 -6.16 -3.94
CA LEU A 32 -7.87 -5.88 -2.54
C LEU A 32 -7.20 -6.88 -1.60
N GLU A 33 -7.16 -8.17 -1.94
CA GLU A 33 -6.49 -9.21 -1.17
C GLU A 33 -4.99 -8.95 -1.08
N ILE A 34 -4.33 -8.67 -2.23
CA ILE A 34 -2.90 -8.32 -2.26
C ILE A 34 -2.64 -7.10 -1.40
N THR A 35 -3.46 -6.04 -1.55
CA THR A 35 -3.30 -4.81 -0.78
C THR A 35 -3.39 -5.08 0.72
N LEU A 36 -4.40 -5.85 1.15
CA LEU A 36 -4.62 -6.17 2.55
C LEU A 36 -3.44 -6.97 3.14
N PHE A 37 -3.03 -8.06 2.48
CA PHE A 37 -1.93 -8.88 2.98
C PHE A 37 -0.59 -8.15 2.93
N ALA A 38 -0.33 -7.38 1.87
CA ALA A 38 0.86 -6.54 1.78
C ALA A 38 0.92 -5.48 2.88
N LEU A 39 -0.21 -4.85 3.23
CA LEU A 39 -0.27 -3.92 4.37
C LEU A 39 0.05 -4.61 5.69
N LEU A 40 -0.48 -5.81 5.94
CA LEU A 40 -0.19 -6.55 7.17
C LEU A 40 1.31 -6.88 7.28
N VAL A 41 1.90 -7.37 6.20
CA VAL A 41 3.34 -7.64 6.13
C VAL A 41 4.16 -6.35 6.30
N GLY A 42 3.77 -5.29 5.61
CA GLY A 42 4.41 -3.97 5.68
C GLY A 42 4.33 -3.34 7.06
N LEU A 43 3.20 -3.47 7.77
CA LEU A 43 3.07 -3.01 9.15
C LEU A 43 4.01 -3.76 10.10
N ILE A 44 4.14 -5.07 9.96
CA ILE A 44 5.04 -5.89 10.78
C ILE A 44 6.51 -5.49 10.51
N ILE A 45 6.93 -5.49 9.25
CA ILE A 45 8.30 -5.14 8.85
C ILE A 45 8.61 -3.69 9.22
N GLY A 46 7.67 -2.78 8.97
CA GLY A 46 7.82 -1.36 9.22
C GLY A 46 7.93 -1.05 10.71
N LEU A 47 7.09 -1.65 11.55
CA LEU A 47 7.15 -1.48 13.00
C LEU A 47 8.48 -1.98 13.57
N PHE A 48 8.92 -3.17 13.15
CA PHE A 48 10.21 -3.73 13.55
C PHE A 48 11.37 -2.80 13.14
N THR A 49 11.40 -2.43 11.86
CA THR A 49 12.46 -1.58 11.28
C THR A 49 12.48 -0.20 11.93
N ALA A 50 11.33 0.41 12.16
CA ALA A 50 11.21 1.71 12.83
C ALA A 50 11.73 1.63 14.27
N THR A 51 11.34 0.60 15.02
CA THR A 51 11.77 0.39 16.41
C THR A 51 13.29 0.32 16.51
N VAL A 52 13.92 -0.52 15.67
CA VAL A 52 15.39 -0.67 15.62
C VAL A 52 16.07 0.68 15.36
N ARG A 53 15.53 1.48 14.44
CA ARG A 53 16.12 2.76 14.03
C ARG A 53 15.87 3.90 15.02
N ILE A 54 14.70 3.95 15.66
CA ILE A 54 14.36 4.94 16.69
C ILE A 54 15.23 4.74 17.94
N PHE A 55 15.35 3.49 18.40
CA PHE A 55 16.15 3.17 19.59
C PHE A 55 17.64 2.96 19.31
N LYS A 56 18.07 3.09 18.04
CA LYS A 56 19.47 2.94 17.59
C LYS A 56 20.11 1.64 18.11
N ILE A 57 19.40 0.52 17.98
CA ILE A 57 19.86 -0.78 18.48
C ILE A 57 21.15 -1.18 17.74
N LYS A 58 22.26 -1.24 18.49
CA LYS A 58 23.59 -1.54 17.96
C LYS A 58 23.60 -2.89 17.23
N GLY A 59 24.31 -2.95 16.10
CA GLY A 59 24.45 -4.16 15.28
C GLY A 59 23.38 -4.30 14.18
N VAL A 60 22.13 -3.90 14.45
CA VAL A 60 21.00 -4.08 13.50
C VAL A 60 20.57 -2.77 12.84
N GLU A 61 20.83 -1.62 13.46
CA GLU A 61 20.42 -0.31 12.93
C GLU A 61 20.95 -0.04 11.51
N LYS A 62 22.23 -0.33 11.24
CA LYS A 62 22.80 -0.16 9.90
C LYS A 62 22.13 -1.03 8.84
N ALA A 63 21.78 -2.27 9.20
CA ALA A 63 21.07 -3.18 8.30
C ALA A 63 19.64 -2.70 8.03
N ALA A 64 18.95 -2.23 9.07
CA ALA A 64 17.62 -1.62 8.94
C ALA A 64 17.65 -0.36 8.07
N ALA A 65 18.65 0.51 8.24
CA ALA A 65 18.83 1.70 7.42
C ALA A 65 19.15 1.34 5.95
N LEU A 66 20.01 0.34 5.72
CA LEU A 66 20.31 -0.15 4.38
C LEU A 66 19.07 -0.72 3.70
N TYR A 67 18.29 -1.55 4.39
CA TYR A 67 17.01 -2.06 3.89
C TYR A 67 16.08 -0.92 3.44
N VAL A 68 15.86 0.09 4.30
CA VAL A 68 15.01 1.24 3.94
C VAL A 68 15.55 1.98 2.72
N ASN A 69 16.86 2.25 2.67
CA ASN A 69 17.48 3.00 1.57
C ASN A 69 17.40 2.24 0.24
N VAL A 70 17.65 0.92 0.25
CA VAL A 70 17.59 0.08 -0.96
C VAL A 70 16.16 -0.02 -1.47
N ILE A 71 15.21 -0.32 -0.58
CA ILE A 71 13.81 -0.53 -0.99
C ILE A 71 13.17 0.78 -1.46
N ARG A 72 13.36 1.89 -0.77
CA ARG A 72 12.82 3.19 -1.22
C ARG A 72 13.58 3.77 -2.41
N GLY A 73 14.82 3.32 -2.64
CA GLY A 73 15.68 3.74 -3.75
C GLY A 73 15.51 2.92 -5.02
N THR A 74 14.68 1.86 -5.03
CA THR A 74 14.49 0.98 -6.18
C THR A 74 13.02 0.86 -6.57
N PRO A 75 12.67 0.74 -7.88
CA PRO A 75 11.28 0.65 -8.30
C PRO A 75 10.57 -0.62 -7.80
N ALA A 76 9.32 -0.48 -7.35
CA ALA A 76 8.51 -1.60 -6.85
C ALA A 76 8.33 -2.72 -7.88
N VAL A 77 8.17 -2.39 -9.18
CA VAL A 77 8.05 -3.41 -10.24
C VAL A 77 9.31 -4.27 -10.35
N VAL A 78 10.49 -3.67 -10.19
CA VAL A 78 11.78 -4.38 -10.25
C VAL A 78 11.91 -5.30 -9.04
N GLN A 79 11.52 -4.82 -7.85
CA GLN A 79 11.51 -5.64 -6.64
C GLN A 79 10.56 -6.84 -6.77
N LEU A 80 9.34 -6.62 -7.30
CA LEU A 80 8.37 -7.69 -7.56
C LEU A 80 8.95 -8.76 -8.48
N ILE A 81 9.56 -8.36 -9.60
CA ILE A 81 10.17 -9.28 -10.57
C ILE A 81 11.32 -10.06 -9.93
N ILE A 82 12.24 -9.39 -9.21
CA ILE A 82 13.37 -10.05 -8.54
C ILE A 82 12.88 -11.05 -7.48
N ILE A 83 11.92 -10.65 -6.64
CA ILE A 83 11.39 -11.51 -5.58
C ILE A 83 10.71 -12.73 -6.20
N TYR A 84 9.90 -12.54 -7.23
CA TYR A 84 9.19 -13.64 -7.89
C TYR A 84 10.12 -14.59 -8.65
N TYR A 85 10.99 -14.07 -9.53
CA TYR A 85 11.80 -14.93 -10.40
C TYR A 85 13.12 -15.40 -9.79
N ALA A 86 13.83 -14.53 -9.06
CA ALA A 86 15.18 -14.82 -8.58
C ALA A 86 15.20 -15.40 -7.16
N ILE A 87 14.37 -14.87 -6.26
CA ILE A 87 14.38 -15.26 -4.85
C ILE A 87 13.44 -16.44 -4.59
N LEU A 88 12.20 -16.35 -5.09
CA LEU A 88 11.15 -17.35 -4.83
C LEU A 88 10.82 -18.23 -6.05
N GLY A 89 11.55 -18.08 -7.16
CA GLY A 89 11.23 -18.77 -8.42
C GLY A 89 11.37 -20.30 -8.37
N SER A 90 12.15 -20.83 -7.43
CA SER A 90 12.27 -22.27 -7.17
C SER A 90 11.20 -22.81 -6.21
N VAL A 91 10.44 -21.92 -5.56
CA VAL A 91 9.41 -22.29 -4.59
C VAL A 91 8.05 -22.23 -5.27
N ASN A 92 7.28 -23.31 -5.19
CA ASN A 92 5.92 -23.35 -5.74
C ASN A 92 4.93 -22.68 -4.78
N LEU A 93 5.00 -21.34 -4.70
CA LEU A 93 4.07 -20.51 -3.93
C LEU A 93 3.00 -19.91 -4.85
N ASP A 94 1.82 -19.68 -4.28
CA ASP A 94 0.78 -18.92 -4.94
C ASP A 94 1.28 -17.50 -5.28
N LYS A 95 0.99 -17.03 -6.49
CA LYS A 95 1.42 -15.72 -6.99
C LYS A 95 0.86 -14.59 -6.14
N LEU A 96 -0.36 -14.76 -5.62
CA LEU A 96 -0.98 -13.78 -4.73
C LEU A 96 -0.17 -13.61 -3.46
N LEU A 97 0.30 -14.71 -2.88
CA LEU A 97 1.18 -14.70 -1.71
C LEU A 97 2.53 -14.04 -2.04
N VAL A 98 3.15 -14.39 -3.16
CA VAL A 98 4.43 -13.80 -3.58
C VAL A 98 4.30 -12.30 -3.81
N ALA A 99 3.24 -11.85 -4.50
CA ALA A 99 2.95 -10.44 -4.69
C ALA A 99 2.74 -9.73 -3.35
N SER A 100 1.95 -10.33 -2.45
CA SER A 100 1.69 -9.78 -1.11
C SER A 100 2.96 -9.62 -0.29
N ILE A 101 3.88 -10.58 -0.35
CA ILE A 101 5.19 -10.50 0.31
C ILE A 101 6.05 -9.41 -0.34
N ALA A 102 6.12 -9.35 -1.66
CA ALA A 102 6.93 -8.37 -2.38
C ALA A 102 6.46 -6.93 -2.09
N PHE A 103 5.17 -6.67 -2.23
CA PHE A 103 4.57 -5.38 -1.91
C PHE A 103 4.64 -5.07 -0.41
N GLY A 104 4.54 -6.09 0.46
CA GLY A 104 4.70 -5.90 1.91
C GLY A 104 6.14 -5.56 2.32
N ILE A 105 7.14 -6.15 1.67
CA ILE A 105 8.55 -5.78 1.84
C ILE A 105 8.78 -4.34 1.36
N ASN A 106 8.15 -3.94 0.25
CA ASN A 106 8.20 -2.57 -0.23
C ASN A 106 7.58 -1.60 0.79
N SER A 107 6.29 -1.80 1.09
CA SER A 107 5.51 -0.98 2.03
C SER A 107 6.14 -0.94 3.42
N GLY A 108 6.78 -2.02 3.89
CA GLY A 108 7.49 -2.05 5.17
C GLY A 108 8.58 -0.98 5.30
N ALA A 109 9.27 -0.63 4.22
CA ALA A 109 10.27 0.43 4.23
C ALA A 109 9.62 1.82 4.31
N TYR A 110 8.50 2.02 3.63
CA TYR A 110 7.71 3.26 3.70
C TYR A 110 7.07 3.42 5.07
N VAL A 111 6.38 2.40 5.58
CA VAL A 111 5.79 2.36 6.93
C VAL A 111 6.85 2.63 8.01
N SER A 112 8.06 2.07 7.89
CA SER A 112 9.16 2.34 8.82
C SER A 112 9.49 3.83 8.92
N GLU A 113 9.53 4.52 7.78
CA GLU A 113 9.77 5.96 7.75
C GLU A 113 8.57 6.78 8.20
N LEU A 114 7.35 6.35 7.89
CA LEU A 114 6.14 6.99 8.40
C LEU A 114 6.10 6.97 9.94
N ILE A 115 6.42 5.82 10.55
CA ILE A 115 6.50 5.69 12.01
C ILE A 115 7.60 6.60 12.57
N ARG A 116 8.80 6.57 11.97
CA ARG A 116 9.93 7.39 12.43
C ARG A 116 9.63 8.88 12.32
N ALA A 117 9.01 9.31 11.22
CA ALA A 117 8.58 10.69 10.99
C ALA A 117 7.48 11.10 11.98
N GLY A 118 6.50 10.24 12.23
CA GLY A 118 5.42 10.52 13.19
C GLY A 118 5.92 10.66 14.63
N VAL A 119 6.89 9.83 15.05
CA VAL A 119 7.57 10.00 16.34
C VAL A 119 8.41 11.28 16.36
N GLY A 120 9.11 11.59 15.28
CA GLY A 120 9.92 12.82 15.16
C GLY A 120 9.11 14.11 15.05
N ALA A 121 7.81 14.04 14.75
CA ALA A 121 6.90 15.17 14.65
C ALA A 121 6.37 15.64 16.02
N VAL A 122 6.51 14.83 17.07
CA VAL A 122 6.14 15.24 18.44
C VAL A 122 7.14 16.29 18.93
N ASP A 123 6.63 17.38 19.50
CA ASP A 123 7.45 18.50 19.98
C ASP A 123 8.50 18.02 21.01
N LYS A 124 9.75 18.46 20.84
CA LYS A 124 10.86 18.03 21.71
C LYS A 124 10.64 18.44 23.17
N GLY A 125 9.94 19.54 23.40
CA GLY A 125 9.51 20.01 24.71
C GLY A 125 8.64 19.00 25.46
N GLN A 126 7.87 18.14 24.77
CA GLN A 126 7.12 17.06 25.40
C GLN A 126 8.06 16.04 26.06
N MET A 127 9.15 15.69 25.37
CA MET A 127 10.19 14.82 25.92
C MET A 127 10.93 15.52 27.07
N GLU A 128 11.30 16.78 26.91
CA GLU A 128 12.02 17.55 27.94
C GLU A 128 11.17 17.73 29.21
N ALA A 129 9.88 18.07 29.08
CA ALA A 129 8.95 18.20 30.20
C ALA A 129 8.75 16.87 30.94
N ALA A 130 8.55 15.77 30.20
CA ALA A 130 8.43 14.44 30.79
C ALA A 130 9.68 14.05 31.60
N ARG A 131 10.87 14.34 31.07
CA ARG A 131 12.15 14.10 31.75
C ARG A 131 12.33 14.98 32.98
N SER A 132 11.91 16.24 32.92
CA SER A 132 11.93 17.18 34.07
C SER A 132 10.98 16.77 35.19
N LEU A 133 9.89 16.05 34.88
CA LEU A 133 8.98 15.46 35.86
C LEU A 133 9.48 14.10 36.42
N GLY A 134 10.72 13.71 36.12
CA GLY A 134 11.35 12.51 36.67
C GLY A 134 11.11 11.21 35.91
N LEU A 135 10.38 11.24 34.78
CA LEU A 135 10.19 10.04 33.95
C LEU A 135 11.50 9.64 33.28
N SER A 136 11.80 8.33 33.21
CA SER A 136 12.89 7.78 32.41
C SER A 136 12.69 8.05 30.91
N SER A 137 13.73 7.93 30.08
CA SER A 137 13.58 8.07 28.61
C SER A 137 12.55 7.07 28.04
N ALA A 138 12.57 5.83 28.54
CA ALA A 138 11.61 4.80 28.14
C ALA A 138 10.18 5.14 28.61
N GLN A 139 10.02 5.65 29.84
CA GLN A 139 8.72 6.10 30.35
C GLN A 139 8.20 7.30 29.56
N SER A 140 9.05 8.28 29.27
CA SER A 140 8.71 9.47 28.47
C SER A 140 8.28 9.08 27.06
N MET A 141 9.00 8.16 26.41
CA MET A 141 8.62 7.61 25.11
C MET A 141 7.26 6.89 25.17
N ARG A 142 7.05 6.01 26.16
CA ARG A 142 5.84 5.20 26.28
C ARG A 142 4.59 5.99 26.63
N TYR A 143 4.69 6.92 27.58
CA TYR A 143 3.52 7.59 28.17
C TYR A 143 3.24 8.97 27.58
N VAL A 144 4.23 9.60 26.93
CA VAL A 144 4.06 10.96 26.40
C VAL A 144 4.20 10.98 24.88
N VAL A 145 5.32 10.51 24.33
CA VAL A 145 5.60 10.65 22.90
C VAL A 145 4.79 9.68 22.04
N LEU A 146 4.79 8.38 22.33
CA LEU A 146 4.11 7.39 21.50
C LEU A 146 2.60 7.63 21.35
N PRO A 147 1.84 7.95 22.41
CA PRO A 147 0.41 8.24 22.28
C PRO A 147 0.12 9.42 21.33
N GLN A 148 0.97 10.46 21.37
CA GLN A 148 0.87 11.61 20.47
C GLN A 148 1.30 11.24 19.03
N ALA A 149 2.41 10.50 18.89
CA ALA A 149 2.91 10.05 17.60
C ALA A 149 1.90 9.17 16.86
N VAL A 150 1.15 8.30 17.57
CA VAL A 150 0.11 7.44 16.96
C VAL A 150 -0.97 8.28 16.26
N LYS A 151 -1.35 9.43 16.81
CA LYS A 151 -2.32 10.35 16.16
C LYS A 151 -1.79 10.86 14.81
N ASN A 152 -0.47 11.06 14.69
CA ASN A 152 0.18 11.50 13.45
C ASN A 152 0.41 10.34 12.46
N ILE A 153 0.70 9.13 12.96
CA ILE A 153 1.04 7.97 12.14
C ILE A 153 -0.20 7.37 11.48
N LEU A 154 -1.32 7.26 12.20
CA LEU A 154 -2.52 6.57 11.70
C LEU A 154 -3.05 7.14 10.37
N PRO A 155 -3.23 8.47 10.20
CA PRO A 155 -3.60 9.05 8.91
C PRO A 155 -2.62 8.70 7.78
N ALA A 156 -1.32 8.73 8.08
CA ALA A 156 -0.30 8.42 7.08
C ALA A 156 -0.32 6.94 6.65
N LEU A 157 -0.65 6.02 7.56
CA LEU A 157 -0.84 4.60 7.22
C LEU A 157 -2.04 4.35 6.31
N VAL A 158 -3.12 5.13 6.44
CA VAL A 158 -4.26 5.03 5.53
C VAL A 158 -3.88 5.55 4.14
N ASN A 159 -3.11 6.65 4.08
CA ASN A 159 -2.59 7.15 2.81
C ASN A 159 -1.65 6.13 2.13
N GLU A 160 -0.82 5.43 2.91
CA GLU A 160 0.00 4.32 2.43
C GLU A 160 -0.87 3.18 1.87
N ALA A 161 -1.99 2.82 2.51
CA ALA A 161 -2.92 1.83 1.98
C ALA A 161 -3.52 2.22 0.62
N ILE A 162 -3.88 3.49 0.44
CA ILE A 162 -4.38 4.01 -0.85
C ILE A 162 -3.29 3.97 -1.92
N MET A 163 -2.05 4.29 -1.53
CA MET A 163 -0.89 4.25 -2.39
C MET A 163 -0.62 2.80 -2.85
N LEU A 164 -0.54 1.87 -1.91
CA LEU A 164 -0.31 0.45 -2.16
C LEU A 164 -1.37 -0.18 -3.05
N LEU A 165 -2.65 0.17 -2.86
CA LEU A 165 -3.74 -0.29 -3.72
C LEU A 165 -3.46 0.02 -5.20
N LYS A 166 -2.97 1.22 -5.49
CA LYS A 166 -2.60 1.61 -6.86
C LYS A 166 -1.33 0.90 -7.33
N GLU A 167 -0.34 0.69 -6.45
CA GLU A 167 0.89 -0.01 -6.81
C GLU A 167 0.66 -1.46 -7.21
N THR A 168 -0.38 -2.12 -6.68
CA THR A 168 -0.72 -3.49 -7.10
C THR A 168 -1.03 -3.63 -8.59
N ALA A 169 -1.28 -2.53 -9.32
CA ALA A 169 -1.49 -2.51 -10.76
C ALA A 169 -0.32 -3.10 -11.58
N ILE A 170 0.87 -3.20 -10.97
CA ILE A 170 2.05 -3.82 -11.59
C ILE A 170 2.12 -5.34 -11.34
N ALA A 171 1.18 -5.94 -10.61
CA ALA A 171 1.17 -7.38 -10.34
C ALA A 171 1.03 -8.23 -11.62
N GLY A 172 0.44 -7.66 -12.68
CA GLY A 172 0.35 -8.29 -14.00
C GLY A 172 1.70 -8.67 -14.63
N TYR A 173 2.82 -8.09 -14.18
CA TYR A 173 4.17 -8.45 -14.67
C TYR A 173 4.60 -9.88 -14.32
N ILE A 174 4.04 -10.46 -13.26
CA ILE A 174 4.27 -11.87 -12.89
C ILE A 174 3.10 -12.77 -13.34
N ALA A 175 2.27 -12.26 -14.26
CA ALA A 175 1.05 -12.89 -14.75
C ALA A 175 0.07 -13.26 -13.60
N LEU A 176 -0.12 -12.33 -12.67
CA LEU A 176 -1.21 -12.37 -11.70
C LEU A 176 -2.42 -11.61 -12.28
N ASP A 177 -3.61 -12.15 -12.09
CA ASP A 177 -4.86 -11.57 -12.59
C ASP A 177 -5.42 -10.51 -11.62
N ASP A 178 -4.77 -9.34 -11.60
CA ASP A 178 -5.23 -8.15 -10.90
C ASP A 178 -6.21 -7.33 -11.76
N LEU A 179 -6.72 -6.22 -11.22
CA LEU A 179 -7.64 -5.35 -11.95
C LEU A 179 -7.06 -4.82 -13.27
N THR A 180 -5.76 -4.48 -13.31
CA THR A 180 -5.10 -4.01 -14.54
C THR A 180 -4.93 -5.13 -15.56
N ARG A 181 -4.63 -6.35 -15.10
CA ARG A 181 -4.58 -7.54 -15.95
C ARG A 181 -5.95 -7.89 -16.52
N ALA A 182 -7.04 -7.74 -15.76
CA ALA A 182 -8.39 -7.94 -16.25
C ALA A 182 -8.71 -7.02 -17.45
N GLY A 183 -8.35 -5.73 -17.35
CA GLY A 183 -8.48 -4.80 -18.49
C GLY A 183 -7.68 -5.23 -19.72
N ASN A 184 -6.45 -5.73 -19.51
CA ASN A 184 -5.64 -6.28 -20.60
C ASN A 184 -6.26 -7.52 -21.26
N ILE A 185 -6.86 -8.42 -20.49
CA ILE A 185 -7.56 -9.61 -21.01
C ILE A 185 -8.78 -9.21 -21.83
N ILE A 186 -9.56 -8.22 -21.36
CA ILE A 186 -10.73 -7.72 -22.11
C ILE A 186 -10.27 -7.06 -23.42
N ARG A 187 -9.22 -6.23 -23.35
CA ARG A 187 -8.62 -5.58 -24.54
C ARG A 187 -8.16 -6.62 -25.57
N SER A 188 -7.49 -7.69 -25.16
CA SER A 188 -7.00 -8.71 -26.10
C SER A 188 -8.13 -9.50 -26.76
N ARG A 189 -9.30 -9.60 -26.13
CA ARG A 189 -10.49 -10.27 -26.68
C ARG A 189 -11.36 -9.37 -27.56
N THR A 190 -11.39 -8.07 -27.26
CA THR A 190 -12.24 -7.08 -27.95
C THR A 190 -11.52 -6.32 -29.03
N TYR A 191 -10.18 -6.28 -28.98
CA TYR A 191 -9.33 -5.37 -29.75
C TYR A 191 -9.63 -3.87 -29.49
N ASP A 192 -10.39 -3.56 -28.43
CA ASP A 192 -10.68 -2.19 -28.00
C ASP A 192 -9.55 -1.71 -27.07
N ALA A 193 -8.74 -0.77 -27.57
CA ALA A 193 -7.56 -0.30 -26.88
C ALA A 193 -7.85 0.59 -25.66
N TYR A 194 -9.04 1.21 -25.57
CA TYR A 194 -9.28 2.30 -24.63
C TYR A 194 -10.36 1.96 -23.59
N THR A 195 -11.50 1.39 -24.02
CA THR A 195 -12.65 1.18 -23.13
C THR A 195 -12.31 0.31 -21.90
N PRO A 196 -11.58 -0.82 -22.03
CA PRO A 196 -11.21 -1.62 -20.87
C PRO A 196 -10.38 -0.86 -19.84
N PHE A 197 -9.44 -0.02 -20.27
CA PHE A 197 -8.59 0.74 -19.37
C PHE A 197 -9.30 1.95 -18.76
N LEU A 198 -10.23 2.58 -19.48
CA LEU A 198 -11.13 3.59 -18.89
C LEU A 198 -11.97 2.97 -17.76
N LEU A 199 -12.49 1.76 -17.96
CA LEU A 199 -13.24 1.04 -16.93
C LEU A 199 -12.35 0.69 -15.74
N VAL A 200 -11.15 0.16 -15.96
CA VAL A 200 -10.16 -0.09 -14.90
C VAL A 200 -9.84 1.20 -14.13
N ALA A 201 -9.62 2.32 -14.82
CA ALA A 201 -9.34 3.61 -14.20
C ALA A 201 -10.51 4.09 -13.34
N VAL A 202 -11.76 3.94 -13.80
CA VAL A 202 -12.96 4.27 -13.02
C VAL A 202 -13.07 3.40 -11.76
N VAL A 203 -12.78 2.10 -11.86
CA VAL A 203 -12.82 1.19 -10.69
C VAL A 203 -11.73 1.55 -9.68
N TYR A 204 -10.50 1.85 -10.12
CA TYR A 204 -9.44 2.35 -9.24
C TYR A 204 -9.81 3.70 -8.60
N LEU A 205 -10.36 4.63 -9.38
CA LEU A 205 -10.79 5.94 -8.88
C LEU A 205 -11.89 5.79 -7.82
N TYR A 206 -12.89 4.93 -8.08
CA TYR A 206 -13.93 4.64 -7.11
C TYR A 206 -13.35 4.04 -5.82
N SER A 207 -12.50 3.01 -5.95
CA SER A 207 -11.88 2.33 -4.80
C SER A 207 -11.02 3.28 -3.96
N THR A 208 -10.19 4.10 -4.61
CA THR A 208 -9.36 5.10 -3.93
C THR A 208 -10.19 6.21 -3.30
N THR A 209 -11.25 6.68 -3.96
CA THR A 209 -12.17 7.70 -3.40
C THR A 209 -12.87 7.19 -2.14
N VAL A 210 -13.35 5.94 -2.14
CA VAL A 210 -13.95 5.32 -0.95
C VAL A 210 -12.95 5.29 0.20
N LEU A 211 -11.72 4.84 -0.04
CA LEU A 211 -10.67 4.82 0.99
C LEU A 211 -10.28 6.22 1.46
N SER A 212 -10.19 7.21 0.57
CA SER A 212 -9.89 8.62 0.93
C SER A 212 -10.98 9.22 1.81
N ILE A 213 -12.26 8.95 1.55
CA ILE A 213 -13.36 9.40 2.41
C ILE A 213 -13.27 8.77 3.79
N LEU A 214 -12.89 7.48 3.88
CA LEU A 214 -12.66 6.82 5.17
C LEU A 214 -11.45 7.41 5.90
N ALA A 215 -10.38 7.75 5.18
CA ALA A 215 -9.20 8.43 5.71
C ALA A 215 -9.56 9.79 6.32
N GLU A 216 -10.30 10.62 5.57
CA GLU A 216 -10.71 11.95 6.03
C GLU A 216 -11.62 11.87 7.28
N LYS A 217 -12.52 10.87 7.32
CA LYS A 217 -13.34 10.62 8.52
C LYS A 217 -12.49 10.22 9.74
N LEU A 218 -11.45 9.42 9.53
CA LEU A 218 -10.52 9.03 10.59
C LEU A 218 -9.72 10.25 11.08
N GLU A 219 -9.17 11.05 10.18
CA GLU A 219 -8.42 12.28 10.48
C GLU A 219 -9.26 13.26 11.30
N ARG A 220 -10.49 13.55 10.87
CA ARG A 220 -11.40 14.45 11.59
C ARG A 220 -11.75 13.96 13.00
N ARG A 221 -11.75 12.64 13.25
CA ARG A 221 -11.98 12.09 14.59
C ARG A 221 -10.74 12.22 15.47
N LEU A 222 -9.55 12.00 14.91
CA LEU A 222 -8.29 12.12 15.64
C LEU A 222 -7.97 13.58 15.99
N GLY A 223 -8.19 14.52 15.07
CA GLY A 223 -7.96 15.96 15.28
C GLY A 223 -8.98 16.67 16.19
N ARG A 224 -10.08 16.00 16.57
CA ARG A 224 -11.02 16.50 17.60
C ARG A 224 -10.59 16.18 19.04
N SER A 225 -9.51 15.42 19.22
CA SER A 225 -9.03 14.95 20.52
C SER A 225 -7.89 15.82 21.09
N ASP A 226 -7.78 17.07 20.62
CA ASP A 226 -6.87 18.12 21.11
C ASP A 226 -7.72 19.29 21.65
#